data_AF-A0A5C1WPK7-F1
#
_entry.id   AF-A0A5C1WPK7-F1
#
_cell.length_a   1.000
_cell.length_b   1.000
_cell.length_c   1.000
_cell.angle_alpha   90.00
_cell.angle_beta   90.00
_cell.angle_gamma   90.00
#
_symmetry.space_group_name_H-M   'P 1'
#
loop_
_entity.id
_entity.type
_entity.pdbx_description
1 polymer ?
#
loop_
_entity_poly.entity_id
_entity_poly.type
_entity_poly.pdbx_seq_one_letter_code
_entity_poly.pdbx_strand_id
1 'polypeptide(L)'
;MSDTLRAPNPGVIEARPPSHASLQALWNGVWKHGLLASATLAAAAAITIGLPDVVPWGSAGLFAAITGTASLIFLALAFSVHRLGGLGRTLLHYGPWFAAIGLWLALWELSTAKTGWLPKPFFSPPHGLLHVYVTESQRLLICIAYSLRLWSAGFLSGIAVGYGLGVALGWSKRFSYWGMPILKLIGPVPATAWIPCTFYFFPNTFDASVFIVALASGIPVAILTASGVASVNRAYYDVSRIFGAGSWYLIRNIAIPASLPHVFVGLFMGLYYSFAVLVVAEMLGAKYGLGWYIQFQTAYSGYANVYATLLIMSVICAGIVKLLFVLRDRLLTWQKGFI
;
A
#
# COMPACT_ATOMS: atom_id res chain seq x y z
N MET A 1 -26.71 -94.56 -14.29
CA MET A 1 -26.56 -94.03 -12.92
C MET A 1 -25.22 -93.34 -12.87
N SER A 2 -25.06 -92.04 -12.70
CA SER A 2 -25.95 -90.96 -12.28
C SER A 2 -25.24 -89.64 -12.64
N ASP A 3 -26.03 -88.67 -13.09
CA ASP A 3 -25.69 -87.25 -13.21
C ASP A 3 -24.99 -86.69 -11.96
N THR A 4 -23.94 -85.89 -12.18
CA THR A 4 -23.58 -84.81 -11.24
C THR A 4 -23.20 -83.56 -12.02
N LEU A 5 -24.10 -82.59 -11.94
CA LEU A 5 -24.02 -81.19 -12.37
C LEU A 5 -22.75 -80.51 -11.81
N ARG A 6 -21.95 -79.88 -12.68
CA ARG A 6 -20.93 -78.88 -12.28
C ARG A 6 -21.36 -77.50 -12.78
N ALA A 7 -21.56 -76.59 -11.83
CA ALA A 7 -21.93 -75.19 -12.04
C ALA A 7 -20.88 -74.39 -12.84
N PRO A 8 -21.27 -73.32 -13.56
CA PRO A 8 -20.33 -72.46 -14.26
C PRO A 8 -19.56 -71.58 -13.26
N ASN A 9 -18.24 -71.52 -13.46
CA ASN A 9 -17.30 -70.76 -12.66
C ASN A 9 -17.64 -69.25 -12.72
N PRO A 10 -17.84 -68.55 -11.58
CA PRO A 10 -18.10 -67.11 -11.59
C PRO A 10 -16.85 -66.39 -12.08
N GLY A 11 -17.01 -65.59 -13.13
CA GLY A 11 -15.93 -64.81 -13.74
C GLY A 11 -15.20 -63.99 -12.68
N VAL A 12 -13.88 -64.22 -12.60
CA VAL A 12 -12.96 -63.33 -11.90
C VAL A 12 -13.03 -61.98 -12.61
N ILE A 13 -13.69 -61.00 -11.98
CA ILE A 13 -13.57 -59.60 -12.39
C ILE A 13 -12.16 -59.17 -12.00
N GLU A 14 -11.20 -59.37 -12.89
CA GLU A 14 -9.88 -58.75 -12.77
C GLU A 14 -10.07 -57.24 -12.80
N ALA A 15 -9.96 -56.60 -11.64
CA ALA A 15 -9.87 -55.15 -11.53
C ALA A 15 -8.61 -54.71 -12.29
N ARG A 16 -8.77 -54.26 -13.54
CA ARG A 16 -7.68 -53.67 -14.32
C ARG A 16 -7.03 -52.56 -13.48
N PRO A 17 -5.71 -52.60 -13.25
CA PRO A 17 -5.02 -51.50 -12.58
C PRO A 17 -5.26 -50.21 -13.38
N PRO A 18 -5.40 -49.05 -12.72
CA PRO A 18 -5.62 -47.78 -13.41
C PRO A 18 -4.53 -47.59 -14.45
N SER A 19 -4.92 -47.53 -15.72
CA SER A 19 -3.99 -47.37 -16.85
C SER A 19 -3.10 -46.15 -16.62
N HIS A 20 -1.83 -46.19 -17.02
CA HIS A 20 -0.89 -45.05 -16.92
C HIS A 20 -1.47 -43.71 -17.43
N ALA A 21 -2.45 -43.76 -18.34
CA ALA A 21 -3.19 -42.60 -18.85
C ALA A 21 -4.00 -41.84 -17.78
N SER A 22 -4.59 -42.52 -16.78
CA SER A 22 -5.40 -41.85 -15.75
C SER A 22 -4.54 -41.09 -14.73
N LEU A 23 -3.32 -41.57 -14.46
CA LEU A 23 -2.36 -40.89 -13.59
C LEU A 23 -1.74 -39.66 -14.28
N GLN A 24 -1.45 -39.75 -15.59
CA GLN A 24 -0.98 -38.60 -16.37
C GLN A 24 -2.05 -37.51 -16.52
N ALA A 25 -3.32 -37.89 -16.70
CA ALA A 25 -4.44 -36.95 -16.77
C ALA A 25 -4.64 -36.19 -15.45
N LEU A 26 -4.49 -36.88 -14.30
CA LEU A 26 -4.51 -36.24 -12.99
C LEU A 26 -3.35 -35.26 -12.82
N TRP A 27 -2.13 -35.64 -13.22
CA TRP A 27 -0.94 -34.79 -13.09
C TRP A 27 -0.96 -33.55 -13.99
N ASN A 28 -1.56 -33.66 -15.18
CA ASN A 28 -1.72 -32.52 -16.10
C ASN A 28 -2.78 -31.51 -15.62
N GLY A 29 -3.69 -31.92 -14.73
CA GLY A 29 -4.66 -31.03 -14.08
C GLY A 29 -4.15 -30.32 -12.82
N VAL A 30 -2.92 -30.59 -12.38
CA VAL A 30 -2.35 -29.99 -11.16
C VAL A 30 -1.65 -28.67 -11.49
N TRP A 31 -1.94 -27.66 -10.69
CA TRP A 31 -1.27 -26.37 -10.80
C TRP A 31 0.15 -26.44 -10.22
N LYS A 32 1.14 -26.64 -11.10
CA LYS A 32 2.56 -26.80 -10.73
C LYS A 32 3.13 -25.63 -9.92
N HIS A 33 2.75 -24.39 -10.23
CA HIS A 33 3.20 -23.23 -9.46
C HIS A 33 2.59 -23.16 -8.06
N GLY A 34 1.37 -23.68 -7.88
CA GLY A 34 0.75 -23.83 -6.55
C GLY A 34 1.49 -24.83 -5.68
N LEU A 35 1.95 -25.94 -6.26
CA LEU A 35 2.81 -26.91 -5.56
C LEU A 35 4.16 -26.29 -5.18
N LEU A 36 4.79 -25.52 -6.07
CA LEU A 36 6.04 -24.81 -5.77
C LEU A 36 5.85 -23.78 -4.64
N ALA A 37 4.75 -23.03 -4.65
CA ALA A 37 4.42 -22.10 -3.58
C ALA A 37 4.22 -22.84 -2.24
N SER A 38 3.48 -23.95 -2.24
CA SER A 38 3.31 -24.79 -1.07
C SER A 38 4.65 -25.33 -0.54
N ALA A 39 5.51 -25.84 -1.42
CA ALA A 39 6.82 -26.39 -1.05
C ALA A 39 7.74 -25.34 -0.44
N THR A 40 7.82 -24.14 -1.02
CA THR A 40 8.65 -23.05 -0.49
C THR A 40 8.15 -22.54 0.86
N LEU A 41 6.83 -22.46 1.08
CA LEU A 41 6.25 -22.09 2.36
C LEU A 41 6.41 -23.18 3.44
N ALA A 42 6.30 -24.46 3.03
CA ALA A 42 6.60 -25.59 3.92
C ALA A 42 8.08 -25.59 4.33
N ALA A 43 8.98 -25.29 3.40
CA ALA A 43 10.40 -25.15 3.69
C ALA A 43 10.66 -24.02 4.68
N ALA A 44 10.01 -22.85 4.53
CA ALA A 44 10.10 -21.78 5.51
C ALA A 44 9.66 -22.25 6.92
N ALA A 45 8.48 -22.86 7.04
CA ALA A 45 7.98 -23.38 8.32
C ALA A 45 8.91 -24.44 8.95
N ALA A 46 9.44 -25.35 8.13
CA ALA A 46 10.37 -26.39 8.55
C ALA A 46 11.71 -25.80 9.00
N ILE A 47 12.22 -24.77 8.31
CA ILE A 47 13.44 -24.04 8.71
C ILE A 47 13.20 -23.35 10.06
N THR A 48 12.06 -22.67 10.23
CA THR A 48 11.74 -21.96 11.48
C THR A 48 11.77 -22.90 12.69
N ILE A 49 11.12 -24.07 12.60
CA ILE A 49 10.99 -25.03 13.71
C ILE A 49 12.23 -25.92 13.85
N GLY A 50 12.79 -26.38 12.74
CA GLY A 50 13.77 -27.45 12.69
C GLY A 50 15.20 -27.02 13.03
N LEU A 51 15.53 -25.74 12.83
CA LEU A 51 16.86 -25.20 13.17
C LEU A 51 16.77 -24.35 14.44
N PRO A 52 17.69 -24.47 15.40
CA PRO A 52 17.74 -23.55 16.53
C PRO A 52 18.13 -22.15 16.06
N ASP A 53 17.53 -21.11 16.65
CA ASP A 53 17.92 -19.72 16.39
C ASP A 53 19.26 -19.43 17.07
N VAL A 54 20.17 -18.75 16.37
CA VAL A 54 21.44 -18.27 16.96
C VAL A 54 21.16 -17.29 18.11
N VAL A 55 20.09 -16.50 17.99
CA VAL A 55 19.60 -15.62 19.05
C VAL A 55 18.06 -15.63 19.04
N PRO A 56 17.38 -15.77 20.18
CA PRO A 56 15.92 -15.77 20.22
C PRO A 56 15.34 -14.42 19.79
N TRP A 57 14.30 -14.46 18.94
CA TRP A 57 13.56 -13.27 18.45
C TRP A 57 12.09 -13.26 18.89
N GLY A 58 11.58 -14.37 19.42
CA GLY A 58 10.17 -14.55 19.82
C GLY A 58 9.25 -14.91 18.66
N SER A 59 8.08 -15.48 18.98
CA SER A 59 7.00 -15.85 18.04
C SER A 59 7.37 -16.75 16.85
N ALA A 60 8.50 -17.48 16.90
CA ALA A 60 8.88 -18.45 15.87
C ALA A 60 7.78 -19.51 15.63
N GLY A 61 7.14 -19.99 16.71
CA GLY A 61 6.02 -20.93 16.61
C GLY A 61 4.78 -20.37 15.88
N LEU A 62 4.45 -19.08 16.11
CA LEU A 62 3.35 -18.42 15.40
C LEU A 62 3.66 -18.22 13.92
N PHE A 63 4.90 -17.82 13.61
CA PHE A 63 5.34 -17.67 12.22
C PHE A 63 5.29 -19.00 11.47
N ALA A 64 5.79 -20.08 12.08
CA ALA A 64 5.73 -21.42 11.49
C ALA A 64 4.29 -21.93 11.33
N ALA A 65 3.39 -21.61 12.26
CA ALA A 65 1.97 -21.94 12.11
C ALA A 65 1.33 -21.21 10.92
N ILE A 66 1.66 -19.93 10.71
CA ILE A 66 1.13 -19.13 9.59
C ILE A 66 1.68 -19.62 8.25
N THR A 67 3.00 -19.84 8.14
CA THR A 67 3.61 -20.34 6.90
C THR A 67 3.20 -21.78 6.61
N GLY A 68 3.06 -22.62 7.64
CA GLY A 68 2.56 -23.99 7.53
C GLY A 68 1.09 -24.05 7.08
N THR A 69 0.20 -23.26 7.69
CA THR A 69 -1.21 -23.17 7.26
C THR A 69 -1.34 -22.61 5.84
N ALA A 70 -0.57 -21.58 5.49
CA ALA A 70 -0.52 -21.06 4.13
C ALA A 70 -0.04 -22.12 3.13
N SER A 71 0.97 -22.92 3.48
CA SER A 71 1.44 -24.04 2.66
C SER A 71 0.34 -25.08 2.40
N LEU A 72 -0.44 -25.45 3.42
CA LEU A 72 -1.57 -26.37 3.30
C LEU A 72 -2.68 -25.80 2.41
N ILE A 73 -2.98 -24.50 2.53
CA ILE A 73 -3.94 -23.81 1.66
C ILE A 73 -3.48 -23.85 0.20
N PHE A 74 -2.21 -23.53 -0.08
CA PHE A 74 -1.66 -23.60 -1.44
C PHE A 74 -1.62 -25.03 -1.99
N LEU A 75 -1.38 -26.03 -1.13
CA LEU A 75 -1.45 -27.43 -1.50
C LEU A 75 -2.88 -27.82 -1.92
N ALA A 76 -3.89 -27.48 -1.11
CA ALA A 76 -5.29 -27.72 -1.43
C ALA A 76 -5.75 -26.99 -2.71
N LEU A 77 -5.29 -25.73 -2.88
CA LEU A 77 -5.54 -24.95 -4.08
C LEU A 77 -4.85 -25.56 -5.30
N ALA A 78 -3.66 -26.15 -5.20
CA ALA A 78 -2.98 -26.75 -6.35
C ALA A 78 -3.81 -27.85 -7.04
N PHE A 79 -4.65 -28.55 -6.29
CA PHE A 79 -5.57 -29.58 -6.80
C PHE A 79 -6.97 -29.05 -7.14
N SER A 80 -7.37 -27.91 -6.56
CA SER A 80 -8.75 -27.39 -6.65
C SER A 80 -8.88 -26.11 -7.47
N VAL A 81 -7.78 -25.48 -7.91
CA VAL A 81 -7.77 -24.15 -8.57
C VAL A 81 -8.60 -24.12 -9.84
N HIS A 82 -8.66 -25.22 -10.58
CA HIS A 82 -9.41 -25.35 -11.82
C HIS A 82 -10.93 -25.38 -11.60
N ARG A 83 -11.39 -25.68 -10.37
CA ARG A 83 -12.82 -25.65 -10.00
C ARG A 83 -13.31 -24.25 -9.59
N LEU A 84 -12.40 -23.30 -9.38
CA LEU A 84 -12.67 -21.96 -8.82
C LEU A 84 -13.01 -20.90 -9.89
N GLY A 85 -13.26 -21.31 -11.14
CA GLY A 85 -13.74 -20.41 -12.20
C GLY A 85 -12.82 -19.21 -12.45
N GLY A 86 -13.37 -17.99 -12.38
CA GLY A 86 -12.65 -16.73 -12.63
C GLY A 86 -11.51 -16.46 -11.63
N LEU A 87 -11.70 -16.74 -10.35
CA LEU A 87 -10.66 -16.60 -9.32
C LEU A 87 -9.49 -17.55 -9.56
N GLY A 88 -9.78 -18.75 -10.07
CA GLY A 88 -8.77 -19.74 -10.45
C GLY A 88 -7.82 -19.23 -11.53
N ARG A 89 -8.33 -18.53 -12.55
CA ARG A 89 -7.49 -17.96 -13.63
C ARG A 89 -6.53 -16.88 -13.12
N THR A 90 -6.99 -16.03 -12.19
CA THR A 90 -6.15 -15.00 -11.57
C THR A 90 -5.06 -15.63 -10.71
N LEU A 91 -5.41 -16.63 -9.90
CA LEU A 91 -4.46 -17.39 -9.10
C LEU A 91 -3.39 -18.05 -9.98
N LEU A 92 -3.80 -18.74 -11.05
CA LEU A 92 -2.89 -19.38 -12.01
C LEU A 92 -1.86 -18.40 -12.58
N HIS A 93 -2.29 -17.19 -12.93
CA HIS A 93 -1.42 -16.15 -13.47
C HIS A 93 -0.37 -15.64 -12.45
N TYR A 94 -0.78 -15.43 -11.20
CA TYR A 94 0.12 -14.95 -10.14
C TYR A 94 0.88 -16.08 -9.40
N GLY A 95 0.74 -17.34 -9.81
CA GLY A 95 1.42 -18.49 -9.20
C GLY A 95 2.91 -18.35 -8.95
N PRO A 96 3.70 -17.90 -9.95
CA PRO A 96 5.14 -17.72 -9.78
C PRO A 96 5.50 -16.71 -8.67
N TRP A 97 4.68 -15.68 -8.46
CA TRP A 97 4.89 -14.69 -7.41
C TRP A 97 4.75 -15.27 -6.01
N PHE A 98 3.78 -16.16 -5.79
CA PHE A 98 3.62 -16.81 -4.48
C PHE A 98 4.79 -17.73 -4.14
N ALA A 99 5.33 -18.46 -5.12
CA ALA A 99 6.53 -19.26 -4.93
C ALA A 99 7.78 -18.41 -4.68
N ALA A 100 7.92 -17.28 -5.38
CA ALA A 100 9.00 -16.34 -5.15
C ALA A 100 8.95 -15.73 -3.74
N ILE A 101 7.76 -15.36 -3.25
CA ILE A 101 7.56 -14.83 -1.90
C ILE A 101 7.91 -15.89 -0.84
N GLY A 102 7.45 -17.14 -1.00
CA GLY A 102 7.78 -18.22 -0.08
C GLY A 102 9.29 -18.49 -0.02
N LEU A 103 9.95 -18.53 -1.18
CA LEU A 103 11.40 -18.70 -1.26
C LEU A 103 12.14 -17.52 -0.62
N TRP A 104 11.69 -16.30 -0.88
CA TRP A 104 12.27 -15.09 -0.29
C TRP A 104 12.20 -15.11 1.24
N LEU A 105 11.04 -15.47 1.81
CA LEU A 105 10.87 -15.58 3.26
C LEU A 105 11.80 -16.64 3.86
N ALA A 106 11.92 -17.81 3.22
CA ALA A 106 12.80 -18.89 3.66
C ALA A 106 14.28 -18.47 3.64
N LEU A 107 14.72 -17.82 2.55
CA LEU A 107 16.09 -17.32 2.41
C LEU A 107 16.40 -16.20 3.42
N TRP A 108 15.44 -15.31 3.64
CA TRP A 108 15.58 -14.23 4.61
C TRP A 108 15.71 -14.77 6.03
N GLU A 109 14.85 -15.71 6.43
CA GLU A 109 14.94 -16.35 7.75
C GLU A 109 16.25 -17.14 7.93
N LEU A 110 16.66 -17.90 6.92
CA LEU A 110 17.90 -18.67 6.96
C LEU A 110 19.12 -17.76 7.13
N SER A 111 19.20 -16.68 6.36
CA SER A 111 20.32 -15.73 6.38
C SER A 111 20.41 -14.87 7.65
N THR A 112 19.28 -14.67 8.35
CA THR A 112 19.22 -13.84 9.56
C THR A 112 19.23 -14.65 10.84
N ALA A 113 18.21 -15.47 11.08
CA ALA A 113 18.02 -16.15 12.35
C ALA A 113 18.89 -17.40 12.52
N LYS A 114 19.19 -18.11 11.42
CA LYS A 114 19.83 -19.44 11.47
C LYS A 114 21.33 -19.41 11.22
N THR A 115 21.79 -18.75 10.16
CA THR A 115 23.23 -18.69 9.85
C THR A 115 23.96 -17.58 10.59
N GLY A 116 23.22 -16.58 11.11
CA GLY A 116 23.80 -15.41 11.78
C GLY A 116 24.66 -14.54 10.85
N TRP A 117 24.58 -14.73 9.53
CA TRP A 117 25.35 -13.96 8.55
C TRP A 117 24.99 -12.47 8.60
N LEU A 118 23.72 -12.18 8.89
CA LEU A 118 23.20 -10.83 9.08
C LEU A 118 22.94 -10.60 10.59
N PRO A 119 23.83 -9.88 11.30
CA PRO A 119 23.79 -9.80 12.75
C PRO A 119 22.70 -8.85 13.28
N LYS A 120 22.27 -9.11 14.52
CA LYS A 120 21.55 -8.14 15.36
C LYS A 120 22.43 -6.89 15.56
N PRO A 121 21.83 -5.69 15.68
CA PRO A 121 20.40 -5.40 15.72
C PRO A 121 19.79 -5.06 14.35
N PHE A 122 20.59 -4.86 13.31
CA PHE A 122 20.16 -4.23 12.06
C PHE A 122 19.26 -5.11 11.19
N PHE A 123 19.42 -6.42 11.22
CA PHE A 123 18.67 -7.31 10.32
C PHE A 123 17.71 -8.20 11.11
N SER A 124 16.42 -7.92 10.99
CA SER A 124 15.36 -8.64 11.70
C SER A 124 14.74 -9.73 10.83
N PRO A 125 14.56 -10.97 11.32
CA PRO A 125 13.88 -12.03 10.60
C PRO A 125 12.36 -11.76 10.52
N PRO A 126 11.66 -12.38 9.56
CA PRO A 126 10.21 -12.25 9.41
C PRO A 126 9.41 -12.55 10.68
N HIS A 127 9.79 -13.57 11.45
CA HIS A 127 9.13 -13.92 12.71
C HIS A 127 9.35 -12.85 13.81
N GLY A 128 10.49 -12.14 13.78
CA GLY A 128 10.77 -11.01 14.67
C GLY A 128 9.85 -9.82 14.40
N LEU A 129 9.53 -9.55 13.13
CA LEU A 129 8.52 -8.54 12.77
C LEU A 129 7.13 -8.92 13.28
N LEU A 130 6.77 -10.20 13.14
CA LEU A 130 5.50 -10.72 13.63
C LEU A 130 5.39 -10.60 15.16
N HIS A 131 6.48 -10.85 15.87
CA HIS A 131 6.53 -10.66 17.32
C HIS A 131 6.20 -9.22 17.73
N VAL A 132 6.69 -8.22 17.00
CA VAL A 132 6.36 -6.81 17.26
C VAL A 132 4.87 -6.55 17.09
N TYR A 133 4.24 -7.06 16.04
CA TYR A 133 2.81 -6.85 15.81
C TYR A 133 1.94 -7.46 16.91
N VAL A 134 2.35 -8.60 17.47
CA VAL A 134 1.61 -9.24 18.57
C VAL A 134 1.82 -8.50 19.88
N THR A 135 3.08 -8.24 20.24
CA THR A 135 3.46 -7.70 21.56
C THR A 135 3.20 -6.20 21.70
N GLU A 136 3.33 -5.44 20.61
CA GLU A 136 3.20 -3.98 20.61
C GLU A 136 1.97 -3.46 19.86
N SER A 137 1.01 -4.34 19.54
CA SER A 137 -0.24 -4.00 18.84
C SER A 137 -0.91 -2.73 19.37
N GLN A 138 -1.13 -2.64 20.69
CA GLN A 138 -1.81 -1.49 21.31
C GLN A 138 -1.03 -0.19 21.12
N ARG A 139 0.30 -0.22 21.28
CA ARG A 139 1.16 0.96 21.10
C ARG A 139 1.19 1.41 19.64
N LEU A 140 1.28 0.46 18.72
CA LEU A 140 1.23 0.73 17.27
C LEU A 140 -0.11 1.34 16.87
N LEU A 141 -1.23 0.82 17.36
CA LEU A 141 -2.57 1.36 17.07
C LEU A 141 -2.71 2.82 17.53
N ILE A 142 -2.20 3.15 18.73
CA ILE A 142 -2.16 4.53 19.21
C ILE A 142 -1.32 5.39 18.28
N CYS A 143 -0.11 4.95 17.91
CA CYS A 143 0.76 5.69 16.99
C CYS A 143 0.11 5.92 15.63
N ILE A 144 -0.56 4.90 15.06
CA ILE A 144 -1.32 5.00 13.81
C ILE A 144 -2.40 6.07 13.93
N ALA A 145 -3.19 6.06 15.01
CA ALA A 145 -4.29 7.00 15.21
C ALA A 145 -3.78 8.45 15.33
N TYR A 146 -2.68 8.67 16.06
CA TYR A 146 -2.05 9.98 16.18
C TYR A 146 -1.51 10.48 14.84
N SER A 147 -0.82 9.62 14.09
CA SER A 147 -0.32 9.97 12.75
C SER A 147 -1.44 10.28 11.78
N LEU A 148 -2.51 9.48 11.79
CA LEU A 148 -3.64 9.70 10.89
C LEU A 148 -4.40 10.99 11.25
N ARG A 149 -4.55 11.30 12.54
CA ARG A 149 -5.13 12.57 13.01
C ARG A 149 -4.28 13.77 12.57
N LEU A 150 -2.97 13.71 12.80
CA LEU A 150 -2.05 14.79 12.45
C LEU A 150 -2.02 15.00 10.93
N TRP A 151 -1.87 13.91 10.19
CA TRP A 151 -1.83 13.92 8.73
C TRP A 151 -3.14 14.44 8.13
N SER A 152 -4.30 13.94 8.57
CA SER A 152 -5.59 14.40 8.05
C SER A 152 -5.84 15.88 8.32
N ALA A 153 -5.49 16.39 9.51
CA ALA A 153 -5.61 17.82 9.82
C ALA A 153 -4.72 18.68 8.90
N GLY A 154 -3.46 18.29 8.70
CA GLY A 154 -2.53 19.00 7.82
C GLY A 154 -2.92 18.90 6.35
N PHE A 155 -3.22 17.69 5.87
CA PHE A 155 -3.55 17.42 4.48
C PHE A 155 -4.86 18.11 4.05
N LEU A 156 -5.92 18.03 4.87
CA LEU A 156 -7.20 18.65 4.54
C LEU A 156 -7.13 20.18 4.58
N SER A 157 -6.45 20.76 5.57
CA SER A 157 -6.24 22.21 5.63
C SER A 157 -5.35 22.69 4.48
N GLY A 158 -4.27 21.98 4.19
CA GLY A 158 -3.36 22.25 3.07
C GLY A 158 -4.06 22.20 1.71
N ILE A 159 -4.88 21.17 1.47
CA ILE A 159 -5.68 21.07 0.24
C ILE A 159 -6.70 22.20 0.16
N ALA A 160 -7.44 22.49 1.22
CA ALA A 160 -8.46 23.52 1.18
C ALA A 160 -7.86 24.89 0.81
N VAL A 161 -6.75 25.25 1.47
CA VAL A 161 -6.02 26.50 1.19
C VAL A 161 -5.37 26.45 -0.19
N GLY A 162 -4.67 25.37 -0.51
CA GLY A 162 -3.97 25.20 -1.79
C GLY A 162 -4.92 25.23 -2.98
N TYR A 163 -6.04 24.53 -2.91
CA TYR A 163 -7.07 24.53 -3.94
C TYR A 163 -7.67 25.93 -4.12
N GLY A 164 -8.04 26.60 -3.02
CA GLY A 164 -8.57 27.96 -3.07
C GLY A 164 -7.59 28.96 -3.70
N LEU A 165 -6.33 28.93 -3.28
CA LEU A 165 -5.26 29.73 -3.87
C LEU A 165 -5.05 29.39 -5.35
N GLY A 166 -5.02 28.12 -5.69
CA GLY A 166 -4.83 27.67 -7.07
C GLY A 166 -5.94 28.16 -8.00
N VAL A 167 -7.20 28.06 -7.58
CA VAL A 167 -8.33 28.59 -8.36
C VAL A 167 -8.22 30.12 -8.52
N ALA A 168 -7.90 30.84 -7.43
CA ALA A 168 -7.77 32.29 -7.48
C ALA A 168 -6.65 32.75 -8.44
N LEU A 169 -5.51 32.05 -8.42
CA LEU A 169 -4.35 32.34 -9.27
C LEU A 169 -4.59 31.97 -10.72
N GLY A 170 -5.26 30.85 -10.99
CA GLY A 170 -5.59 30.43 -12.35
C GLY A 170 -6.65 31.33 -13.00
N TRP A 171 -7.60 31.86 -12.21
CA TRP A 171 -8.70 32.68 -12.72
C TRP A 171 -8.34 34.15 -12.89
N SER A 172 -7.68 34.77 -11.90
CA SER A 172 -7.44 36.22 -11.90
C SER A 172 -6.02 36.58 -12.30
N LYS A 173 -5.88 37.35 -13.38
CA LYS A 173 -4.58 37.90 -13.83
C LYS A 173 -3.88 38.72 -12.74
N ARG A 174 -4.64 39.47 -11.92
CA ARG A 174 -4.10 40.29 -10.83
C ARG A 174 -3.54 39.41 -9.71
N PHE A 175 -4.27 38.38 -9.30
CA PHE A 175 -3.76 37.43 -8.31
C PHE A 175 -2.56 36.66 -8.86
N SER A 176 -2.61 36.19 -10.12
CA SER A 176 -1.48 35.51 -10.74
C SER A 176 -0.23 36.38 -10.78
N TYR A 177 -0.36 37.68 -11.08
CA TYR A 177 0.80 38.58 -11.17
C TYR A 177 1.55 38.69 -9.83
N TRP A 178 0.83 38.81 -8.71
CA TRP A 178 1.44 38.95 -7.39
C TRP A 178 1.75 37.62 -6.70
N GLY A 179 0.87 36.62 -6.83
CA GLY A 179 0.97 35.36 -6.09
C GLY A 179 1.81 34.29 -6.78
N MET A 180 1.86 34.25 -8.11
CA MET A 180 2.66 33.24 -8.83
C MET A 180 4.18 33.37 -8.54
N PRO A 181 4.78 34.58 -8.48
CA PRO A 181 6.18 34.72 -8.07
C PRO A 181 6.45 34.17 -6.66
N ILE A 182 5.55 34.43 -5.70
CA ILE A 182 5.67 33.93 -4.33
C ILE A 182 5.64 32.40 -4.31
N LEU A 183 4.69 31.78 -5.03
CA LEU A 183 4.62 30.32 -5.16
C LEU A 183 5.84 29.72 -5.85
N LYS A 184 6.40 30.39 -6.85
CA LYS A 184 7.64 29.95 -7.51
C LYS A 184 8.87 30.06 -6.62
N LEU A 185 8.86 30.98 -5.65
CA LEU A 185 9.94 31.16 -4.69
C LEU A 185 9.84 30.16 -3.52
N ILE A 186 8.63 29.99 -2.97
CA ILE A 186 8.38 29.05 -1.86
C ILE A 186 8.36 27.60 -2.35
N GLY A 187 7.82 27.36 -3.54
CA GLY A 187 7.50 26.01 -4.01
C GLY A 187 8.67 25.04 -4.14
N PRO A 188 9.88 25.48 -4.57
CA PRO A 188 11.07 24.63 -4.58
C PRO A 188 11.65 24.34 -3.19
N VAL A 189 11.33 25.16 -2.19
CA VAL A 189 11.87 25.01 -0.84
C VAL A 189 11.14 23.85 -0.14
N PRO A 190 11.84 22.81 0.34
CA PRO A 190 11.20 21.70 1.01
C PRO A 190 10.50 22.20 2.27
N ALA A 191 9.29 21.69 2.55
CA ALA A 191 8.52 22.10 3.72
C ALA A 191 9.30 21.92 5.03
N THR A 192 10.17 20.91 5.10
CA THR A 192 11.06 20.67 6.24
C THR A 192 12.03 21.82 6.53
N ALA A 193 12.43 22.61 5.53
CA ALA A 193 13.29 23.78 5.76
C ALA A 193 12.58 24.88 6.60
N TRP A 194 11.25 24.87 6.63
CA TRP A 194 10.44 25.81 7.40
C TRP A 194 10.23 25.40 8.87
N ILE A 195 10.78 24.25 9.30
CA ILE A 195 10.66 23.75 10.66
C ILE A 195 11.02 24.83 11.70
N PRO A 196 12.22 25.47 11.68
CA PRO A 196 12.60 26.40 12.73
C PRO A 196 11.65 27.59 12.85
N CYS A 197 11.24 28.15 11.71
CA CYS A 197 10.26 29.24 11.66
C CYS A 197 8.91 28.78 12.22
N THR A 198 8.47 27.57 11.88
CA THR A 198 7.18 27.06 12.33
C THR A 198 7.14 26.88 13.85
N PHE A 199 8.18 26.29 14.45
CA PHE A 199 8.26 26.14 15.90
C PHE A 199 8.37 27.48 16.64
N TYR A 200 8.82 28.54 15.97
CA TYR A 200 8.81 29.89 16.53
C TYR A 200 7.41 30.52 16.55
N PHE A 201 6.62 30.35 15.48
CA PHE A 201 5.29 30.96 15.37
C PHE A 201 4.19 30.19 16.09
N PHE A 202 4.31 28.87 16.19
CA PHE A 202 3.29 28.02 16.79
C PHE A 202 3.67 27.63 18.22
N PRO A 203 2.78 27.82 19.21
CA PRO A 203 3.08 27.51 20.60
C PRO A 203 3.09 26.00 20.89
N ASN A 204 2.47 25.20 20.03
CA ASN A 204 2.32 23.75 20.20
C ASN A 204 2.91 23.00 19.02
N THR A 205 3.64 21.91 19.31
CA THR A 205 4.23 21.03 18.30
C THR A 205 3.19 20.41 17.36
N PHE A 206 1.98 20.15 17.86
CA PHE A 206 0.90 19.63 17.02
C PHE A 206 0.55 20.61 15.91
N ASP A 207 0.26 21.86 16.25
CA ASP A 207 -0.12 22.89 15.26
C ASP A 207 1.03 23.21 14.31
N ALA A 208 2.26 23.24 14.82
CA ALA A 208 3.46 23.37 14.00
C ALA A 208 3.56 22.24 12.96
N SER A 209 3.39 20.99 13.40
CA SER A 209 3.45 19.83 12.51
C SER A 209 2.33 19.84 11.47
N VAL A 210 1.11 20.21 11.88
CA VAL A 210 -0.04 20.39 10.98
C VAL A 210 0.29 21.41 9.89
N PHE A 211 0.88 22.56 10.25
CA PHE A 211 1.24 23.61 9.31
C PHE A 211 2.25 23.12 8.25
N ILE A 212 3.29 22.41 8.66
CA ILE A 212 4.34 21.93 7.74
C ILE A 212 3.77 20.87 6.78
N VAL A 213 2.91 19.98 7.28
CA VAL A 213 2.19 18.98 6.45
C VAL A 213 1.21 19.69 5.49
N ALA A 214 0.54 20.74 5.95
CA ALA A 214 -0.34 21.57 5.12
C ALA A 214 0.43 22.30 4.01
N LEU A 215 1.62 22.83 4.31
CA LEU A 215 2.49 23.47 3.32
C LEU A 215 2.95 22.44 2.28
N ALA A 216 3.39 21.26 2.72
CA ALA A 216 3.85 20.18 1.83
C ALA A 216 2.78 19.70 0.84
N SER A 217 1.51 19.64 1.28
CA SER A 217 0.39 19.24 0.42
C SER A 217 -0.21 20.40 -0.38
N GLY A 218 -0.28 21.59 0.21
CA GLY A 218 -0.99 22.74 -0.37
C GLY A 218 -0.29 23.35 -1.57
N ILE A 219 1.04 23.39 -1.59
CA ILE A 219 1.82 23.96 -2.70
C ILE A 219 1.60 23.23 -4.04
N PRO A 220 1.81 21.90 -4.16
CA PRO A 220 1.58 21.20 -5.43
C PRO A 220 0.11 21.28 -5.86
N VAL A 221 -0.83 21.25 -4.90
CA VAL A 221 -2.26 21.43 -5.18
C VAL A 221 -2.53 22.82 -5.75
N ALA A 222 -1.97 23.88 -5.16
CA ALA A 222 -2.14 25.25 -5.66
C ALA A 222 -1.59 25.43 -7.08
N ILE A 223 -0.37 24.95 -7.33
CA ILE A 223 0.29 25.10 -8.63
C ILE A 223 -0.47 24.34 -9.72
N LEU A 224 -0.82 23.07 -9.47
CA LEU A 224 -1.49 22.24 -10.46
C LEU A 224 -2.95 22.65 -10.67
N THR A 225 -3.63 23.15 -9.64
CA THR A 225 -4.97 23.74 -9.79
C THR A 225 -4.92 25.03 -10.61
N ALA A 226 -3.96 25.93 -10.34
CA ALA A 226 -3.78 27.16 -11.11
C ALA A 226 -3.49 26.87 -12.59
N SER A 227 -2.62 25.90 -12.86
CA SER A 227 -2.32 25.44 -14.22
C SER A 227 -3.55 24.82 -14.90
N GLY A 228 -4.32 23.99 -14.19
CA GLY A 228 -5.55 23.39 -14.71
C GLY A 228 -6.59 24.44 -15.10
N VAL A 229 -6.84 25.42 -14.23
CA VAL A 229 -7.79 26.52 -14.51
C VAL A 229 -7.33 27.38 -15.70
N ALA A 230 -6.03 27.66 -15.79
CA ALA A 230 -5.47 28.45 -16.89
C ALA A 230 -5.43 27.71 -18.24
N SER A 231 -5.44 26.37 -18.23
CA SER A 231 -5.38 25.52 -19.44
C SER A 231 -6.71 25.37 -20.18
N VAL A 232 -7.82 25.81 -19.58
CA VAL A 232 -9.16 25.68 -20.16
C VAL A 232 -9.26 26.50 -21.46
N ASN A 233 -9.74 25.87 -22.52
CA ASN A 233 -9.90 26.52 -23.83
C ASN A 233 -10.83 27.75 -23.70
N ARG A 234 -10.33 28.90 -24.17
CA ARG A 234 -11.06 30.18 -24.13
C ARG A 234 -12.41 30.13 -24.84
N ALA A 235 -12.54 29.29 -25.86
CA ALA A 235 -13.80 29.11 -26.59
C ALA A 235 -14.97 28.75 -25.67
N TYR A 236 -14.75 27.94 -24.62
CA TYR A 236 -15.81 27.60 -23.67
C TYR A 236 -16.29 28.83 -22.88
N TYR A 237 -15.36 29.72 -22.51
CA TYR A 237 -15.70 30.96 -21.82
C TYR A 237 -16.42 31.94 -22.74
N ASP A 238 -15.97 32.08 -23.99
CA ASP A 238 -16.55 33.02 -24.95
C ASP A 238 -17.98 32.61 -25.32
N VAL A 239 -18.21 31.32 -25.61
CA VAL A 239 -19.55 30.79 -25.89
C VAL A 239 -20.49 31.01 -24.70
N SER A 240 -20.07 30.68 -23.48
CA SER A 240 -20.92 30.87 -22.30
C SER A 240 -21.22 32.35 -22.00
N ARG A 241 -20.29 33.27 -22.29
CA ARG A 241 -20.52 34.71 -22.15
C ARG A 241 -21.54 35.24 -23.15
N ILE A 242 -21.57 34.72 -24.37
CA ILE A 242 -22.61 35.06 -25.36
C ILE A 242 -24.00 34.69 -24.84
N PHE A 243 -24.13 33.57 -24.12
CA PHE A 243 -25.37 33.17 -23.44
C PHE A 243 -25.63 33.92 -22.12
N GLY A 244 -24.88 34.97 -21.79
CA GLY A 244 -25.11 35.82 -20.61
C GLY A 244 -24.55 35.25 -19.30
N ALA A 245 -23.67 34.26 -19.33
CA ALA A 245 -23.08 33.69 -18.12
C ALA A 245 -22.17 34.67 -17.38
N GLY A 246 -22.46 34.93 -16.09
CA GLY A 246 -21.59 35.72 -15.21
C GLY A 246 -20.32 34.99 -14.78
N SER A 247 -19.33 35.73 -14.27
CA SER A 247 -18.02 35.18 -13.87
C SER A 247 -18.09 34.01 -12.89
N TRP A 248 -19.02 34.05 -11.93
CA TRP A 248 -19.20 32.94 -10.96
C TRP A 248 -19.68 31.65 -11.64
N TYR A 249 -20.56 31.76 -12.63
CA TYR A 249 -21.02 30.62 -13.42
C TYR A 249 -19.87 30.00 -14.20
N LEU A 250 -19.04 30.84 -14.84
CA LEU A 250 -17.87 30.38 -15.60
C LEU A 250 -16.86 29.64 -14.70
N ILE A 251 -16.60 30.13 -13.48
CA ILE A 251 -15.70 29.46 -12.53
C ILE A 251 -16.27 28.09 -12.13
N ARG A 252 -17.51 28.07 -11.62
CA ARG A 252 -18.10 26.87 -11.01
C ARG A 252 -18.44 25.78 -12.03
N ASN A 253 -18.89 26.16 -13.23
CA ASN A 253 -19.44 25.20 -14.20
C ASN A 253 -18.50 24.89 -15.36
N ILE A 254 -17.44 25.68 -15.57
CA ILE A 254 -16.49 25.47 -16.67
C ILE A 254 -15.08 25.28 -16.12
N ALA A 255 -14.55 26.28 -15.39
CA ALA A 255 -13.16 26.28 -14.96
C ALA A 255 -12.85 25.17 -13.94
N ILE A 256 -13.68 25.04 -12.91
CA ILE A 256 -13.50 24.02 -11.87
C ILE A 256 -13.64 22.61 -12.47
N PRO A 257 -14.73 22.25 -13.17
CA PRO A 257 -14.88 20.89 -13.71
C PRO A 257 -13.79 20.52 -14.71
N ALA A 258 -13.39 21.46 -15.59
CA ALA A 258 -12.33 21.21 -16.57
C ALA A 258 -10.93 21.08 -15.94
N SER A 259 -10.69 21.70 -14.78
CA SER A 259 -9.40 21.63 -14.08
C SER A 259 -9.26 20.44 -13.14
N LEU A 260 -10.35 19.72 -12.82
CA LEU A 260 -10.34 18.58 -11.89
C LEU A 260 -9.26 17.51 -12.19
N PRO A 261 -8.96 17.12 -13.44
CA PRO A 261 -7.87 16.18 -13.72
C PRO A 261 -6.53 16.66 -13.18
N HIS A 262 -6.21 17.94 -13.38
CA HIS A 262 -4.98 18.56 -12.86
C HIS A 262 -5.00 18.68 -11.33
N VAL A 263 -6.17 19.00 -10.75
CA VAL A 263 -6.34 19.02 -9.29
C VAL A 263 -5.99 17.66 -8.70
N PHE A 264 -6.45 16.55 -9.29
CA PHE A 264 -6.13 15.20 -8.81
C PHE A 264 -4.65 14.83 -8.92
N VAL A 265 -3.95 15.31 -9.95
CA VAL A 265 -2.48 15.17 -10.01
C VAL A 265 -1.84 15.94 -8.85
N GLY A 266 -2.35 17.14 -8.54
CA GLY A 266 -1.90 17.93 -7.40
C GLY A 266 -2.16 17.26 -6.06
N LEU A 267 -3.34 16.66 -5.88
CA LEU A 267 -3.69 15.88 -4.69
C LEU A 267 -2.77 14.66 -4.53
N PHE A 268 -2.46 13.95 -5.62
CA PHE A 268 -1.57 12.80 -5.58
C PHE A 268 -0.15 13.18 -5.18
N MET A 269 0.41 14.23 -5.79
CA MET A 269 1.73 14.75 -5.42
C MET A 269 1.75 15.27 -3.99
N GLY A 270 0.75 16.08 -3.61
CA GLY A 270 0.61 16.63 -2.27
C GLY A 270 0.46 15.56 -1.19
N LEU A 271 -0.23 14.45 -1.50
CA LEU A 271 -0.33 13.30 -0.60
C LEU A 271 1.04 12.69 -0.35
N TYR A 272 1.81 12.39 -1.39
CA TYR A 272 3.15 11.80 -1.24
C TYR A 272 4.10 12.71 -0.44
N TYR A 273 4.15 14.01 -0.79
CA TYR A 273 4.98 14.97 -0.06
C TYR A 273 4.55 15.14 1.40
N SER A 274 3.24 15.20 1.67
CA SER A 274 2.73 15.32 3.04
C SER A 274 3.09 14.13 3.91
N PHE A 275 3.10 12.90 3.37
CA PHE A 275 3.53 11.71 4.10
C PHE A 275 5.03 11.74 4.44
N ALA A 276 5.88 12.15 3.49
CA ALA A 276 7.30 12.27 3.73
C ALA A 276 7.60 13.30 4.83
N VAL A 277 6.89 14.43 4.80
CA VAL A 277 7.04 15.52 5.77
C VAL A 277 6.42 15.17 7.13
N LEU A 278 5.31 14.44 7.16
CA LEU A 278 4.67 13.95 8.38
C LEU A 278 5.67 13.19 9.25
N VAL A 279 6.44 12.27 8.66
CA VAL A 279 7.45 11.49 9.39
C VAL A 279 8.43 12.41 10.08
N VAL A 280 9.01 13.36 9.34
CA VAL A 280 9.99 14.29 9.88
C VAL A 280 9.38 15.18 10.96
N ALA A 281 8.15 15.66 10.76
CA ALA A 281 7.45 16.48 11.75
C ALA A 281 7.21 15.72 13.07
N GLU A 282 6.81 14.45 12.99
CA GLU A 282 6.61 13.61 14.18
C GLU A 282 7.90 13.32 14.94
N MET A 283 9.03 13.19 14.22
CA MET A 283 10.34 12.96 14.84
C MET A 283 10.83 14.12 15.71
N LEU A 284 10.34 15.34 15.47
CA LEU A 284 10.86 16.56 16.08
C LEU A 284 10.10 17.04 17.33
N GLY A 285 8.98 16.41 17.68
CA GLY A 285 8.34 16.70 18.97
C GLY A 285 6.91 16.20 19.14
N ALA A 286 6.47 15.23 18.33
CA ALA A 286 5.26 14.48 18.67
C ALA A 286 5.55 13.55 19.86
N LYS A 287 4.55 13.36 20.73
CA LYS A 287 4.62 12.37 21.83
C LYS A 287 4.24 10.96 21.40
N TYR A 288 3.48 10.87 20.31
CA TYR A 288 2.98 9.64 19.70
C TYR A 288 2.90 9.87 18.19
N GLY A 289 3.12 8.81 17.41
CA GLY A 289 3.13 8.86 15.95
C GLY A 289 4.08 7.80 15.40
N LEU A 290 3.90 7.41 14.14
CA LEU A 290 4.72 6.41 13.47
C LEU A 290 6.15 6.92 13.24
N GLY A 291 6.32 8.18 12.87
CA GLY A 291 7.64 8.82 12.75
C GLY A 291 8.35 8.96 14.09
N TRP A 292 7.61 9.35 15.15
CA TRP A 292 8.14 9.35 16.52
C TRP A 292 8.57 7.95 16.95
N TYR A 293 7.75 6.93 16.68
CA TYR A 293 8.03 5.55 17.05
C TYR A 293 9.26 5.00 16.33
N ILE A 294 9.45 5.33 15.05
CA ILE A 294 10.66 5.00 14.29
C ILE A 294 11.88 5.62 14.98
N GLN A 295 11.83 6.91 15.32
CA GLN A 295 12.96 7.59 15.96
C GLN A 295 13.26 7.01 17.34
N PHE A 296 12.22 6.76 18.15
CA PHE A 296 12.35 6.11 19.45
C PHE A 296 13.03 4.75 19.32
N GLN A 297 12.53 3.88 18.44
CA GLN A 297 13.08 2.54 18.28
C GLN A 297 14.48 2.52 17.68
N THR A 298 14.80 3.47 16.81
CA THR A 298 16.16 3.64 16.28
C THR A 298 17.15 3.98 17.40
N ALA A 299 16.76 4.84 18.35
CA ALA A 299 17.59 5.19 19.50
C ALA A 299 17.87 3.98 20.42
N TYR A 300 16.94 3.02 20.52
CA TYR A 300 17.10 1.79 21.30
C TYR A 300 17.59 0.59 20.48
N SER A 301 18.01 0.80 19.23
CA SER A 301 18.42 -0.27 18.31
C SER A 301 17.34 -1.36 18.08
N GLY A 302 16.07 -1.03 18.26
CA GLY A 302 14.92 -1.89 17.99
C GLY A 302 14.55 -1.91 16.51
N TYR A 303 15.46 -2.33 15.61
CA TYR A 303 15.20 -2.25 14.16
C TYR A 303 14.05 -3.16 13.69
N ALA A 304 13.75 -4.24 14.41
CA ALA A 304 12.53 -5.03 14.17
C ALA A 304 11.28 -4.15 14.23
N ASN A 305 11.21 -3.29 15.25
CA ASN A 305 10.13 -2.35 15.45
C ASN A 305 10.12 -1.24 14.39
N VAL A 306 11.30 -0.76 13.99
CA VAL A 306 11.43 0.21 12.88
C VAL A 306 10.86 -0.36 11.59
N TYR A 307 11.28 -1.56 11.17
CA TYR A 307 10.79 -2.19 9.95
C TYR A 307 9.30 -2.53 10.02
N ALA A 308 8.82 -3.02 11.17
CA ALA A 308 7.40 -3.29 11.38
C ALA A 308 6.55 -2.01 11.19
N THR A 309 7.07 -0.87 11.64
CA THR A 309 6.43 0.45 11.50
C THR A 309 6.47 0.96 10.06
N LEU A 310 7.60 0.79 9.36
CA LEU A 310 7.73 1.14 7.94
C LEU A 310 6.75 0.34 7.06
N LEU A 311 6.55 -0.94 7.36
CA LEU A 311 5.55 -1.76 6.68
C LEU A 311 4.12 -1.25 6.93
N ILE A 312 3.77 -0.92 8.18
CA ILE A 312 2.48 -0.30 8.52
C ILE A 312 2.29 1.00 7.72
N MET A 313 3.28 1.88 7.74
CA MET A 313 3.25 3.15 7.01
C MET A 313 3.04 2.95 5.51
N SER A 314 3.73 1.96 4.93
CA SER A 314 3.61 1.61 3.50
C SER A 314 2.19 1.16 3.16
N VAL A 315 1.60 0.29 3.99
CA VAL A 315 0.21 -0.19 3.81
C VAL A 315 -0.80 0.95 3.95
N ILE A 316 -0.64 1.82 4.95
CA ILE A 316 -1.52 2.98 5.16
C ILE A 316 -1.43 3.95 3.98
N CYS A 317 -0.21 4.31 3.56
CA CYS A 317 0.00 5.21 2.42
C CYS A 317 -0.59 4.62 1.14
N ALA A 318 -0.31 3.34 0.83
CA ALA A 318 -0.89 2.65 -0.31
C ALA A 318 -2.43 2.62 -0.25
N GLY A 319 -3.00 2.39 0.94
CA GLY A 319 -4.45 2.42 1.17
C GLY A 319 -5.07 3.78 0.85
N ILE A 320 -4.45 4.87 1.30
CA ILE A 320 -4.94 6.24 1.07
C ILE A 320 -4.73 6.66 -0.39
N VAL A 321 -3.62 6.30 -1.01
CA VAL A 321 -3.41 6.53 -2.46
C VAL A 321 -4.47 5.80 -3.28
N LYS A 322 -4.75 4.54 -2.95
CA LYS A 322 -5.82 3.77 -3.58
C LYS A 322 -7.18 4.44 -3.38
N LEU A 323 -7.47 4.93 -2.17
CA LEU A 323 -8.69 5.68 -1.89
C LEU A 323 -8.80 6.94 -2.76
N LEU A 324 -7.72 7.71 -2.90
CA LEU A 324 -7.67 8.89 -3.76
C LEU A 324 -7.99 8.54 -5.22
N PHE A 325 -7.40 7.47 -5.76
CA PHE A 325 -7.69 7.04 -7.13
C PHE A 325 -9.10 6.50 -7.32
N VAL A 326 -9.68 5.83 -6.32
CA VAL A 326 -11.09 5.41 -6.37
C VAL A 326 -12.01 6.64 -6.38
N LEU A 327 -11.72 7.65 -5.57
CA LEU A 327 -12.47 8.92 -5.56
C LEU A 327 -12.33 9.66 -6.89
N ARG A 328 -11.11 9.73 -7.42
CA ARG A 328 -10.81 10.29 -8.75
C ARG A 328 -11.67 9.63 -9.81
N ASP A 329 -11.66 8.30 -9.86
CA ASP A 329 -12.33 7.53 -10.91
C ASP A 329 -13.85 7.60 -10.84
N ARG A 330 -14.42 7.77 -9.63
CA ARG A 330 -15.86 8.01 -9.44
C ARG A 330 -16.26 9.42 -9.84
N LEU A 331 -15.44 10.41 -9.52
CA LEU A 331 -15.72 11.80 -9.86
C LEU A 331 -15.53 12.02 -11.36
N LEU A 332 -14.38 11.65 -11.93
CA LEU A 332 -14.02 11.85 -13.35
C LEU A 332 -14.60 10.81 -14.32
N THR A 333 -15.79 10.28 -14.04
CA THR A 333 -16.45 9.28 -14.91
C THR A 333 -16.72 9.83 -16.31
N TRP A 334 -17.00 11.12 -16.46
CA TRP A 334 -17.24 11.76 -17.76
C TRP A 334 -16.02 11.78 -18.68
N GLN A 335 -14.80 11.71 -18.13
CA GLN A 335 -13.58 11.79 -18.92
C GLN A 335 -13.19 10.44 -19.54
N LYS A 336 -13.68 9.31 -18.99
CA LYS A 336 -13.36 7.96 -19.49
C LYS A 336 -13.98 7.64 -20.87
N GLY A 337 -14.83 8.52 -21.42
CA GLY A 337 -15.43 8.37 -22.75
C GLY A 337 -14.71 9.07 -23.91
N PHE A 338 -13.57 9.74 -23.64
CA PHE A 338 -12.82 10.52 -24.64
C PHE A 338 -11.46 9.92 -25.04
N ILE A 339 -11.20 8.65 -24.70
CA ILE A 339 -9.97 7.92 -25.04
C ILE A 339 -10.29 6.67 -25.83
#